data_AF-A0A2E0G7Y4-F1
#
_entry.id   AF-A0A2E0G7Y4-F1
#
_cell.length_a   1.000
_cell.length_b   1.000
_cell.length_c   1.000
_cell.angle_alpha   90.00
_cell.angle_beta   90.00
_cell.angle_gamma   90.00
#
_symmetry.space_group_name_H-M   'P 1'
#
loop_
_entity.id
_entity.type
_entity.pdbx_description
1 polymer ?
#
loop_
_entity_poly.entity_id
_entity_poly.type
_entity_poly.pdbx_seq_one_letter_code
_entity_poly.pdbx_strand_id
1 'polypeptide(L)' 'MERLKTSWLLLSSFGIMFAILSWLQESQFLSNDLGFYKGLFALILGIILFFLIPNRMSK' A
#
# COMPACT_ATOMS: atom_id res chain seq x y z
N MET A 1 7.01 16.59 15.55
CA MET A 1 6.28 15.31 15.71
C MET A 1 5.41 14.94 14.51
N GLU A 2 4.74 15.90 13.85
CA GLU A 2 3.74 15.59 12.80
C GLU A 2 4.30 14.88 11.57
N ARG A 3 5.49 15.27 11.07
CA ARG A 3 6.07 14.65 9.87
C ARG A 3 6.43 13.17 10.06
N LEU A 4 6.81 12.77 11.27
CA LEU A 4 7.08 11.36 11.59
C LEU A 4 5.79 10.54 11.57
N LYS A 5 4.67 11.08 12.09
CA LYS A 5 3.36 10.43 12.02
C LYS A 5 2.92 10.22 10.58
N THR A 6 3.09 11.23 9.72
CA THR A 6 2.77 11.15 8.28
C THR A 6 3.57 10.06 7.59
N SER A 7 4.90 10.03 7.77
CA SER A 7 5.75 8.99 7.19
C SER A 7 5.44 7.60 7.73
N TRP A 8 5.10 7.50 9.02
CA TRP A 8 4.72 6.23 9.65
C TRP A 8 3.40 5.69 9.10
N LEU A 9 2.38 6.54 8.97
CA LEU A 9 1.09 6.17 8.38
C LEU A 9 1.24 5.79 6.90
N LEU A 10 2.13 6.45 6.16
CA LEU A 10 2.44 6.12 4.78
C LEU A 10 3.08 4.74 4.67
N LEU A 11 4.11 4.49 5.48
CA LEU A 11 4.83 3.21 5.47
C LEU A 11 3.93 2.05 5.93
N SER A 12 3.07 2.29 6.92
CA SER A 12 2.08 1.32 7.37
C SER A 12 1.03 1.01 6.29
N SER A 13 0.48 2.02 5.63
CA SER A 13 -0.50 1.85 4.54
C SER A 13 0.10 1.09 3.35
N PHE A 14 1.35 1.41 3.01
CA PHE A 14 2.11 0.70 1.99
C PHE A 14 2.31 -0.78 2.34
N GLY A 15 2.74 -1.07 3.58
CA GLY A 15 2.93 -2.45 4.05
C GLY A 15 1.65 -3.29 3.99
N ILE A 16 0.50 -2.71 4.35
CA ILE A 16 -0.80 -3.39 4.29
C ILE A 16 -1.17 -3.74 2.84
N MET A 17 -1.02 -2.80 1.90
CA MET A 17 -1.30 -3.07 0.49
C MET A 17 -0.32 -4.07 -0.13
N PHE A 18 0.95 -4.04 0.29
CA PHE A 18 1.94 -5.02 -0.13
C PHE A 18 1.57 -6.45 0.33
N ALA A 19 1.11 -6.61 1.58
CA ALA A 19 0.64 -7.89 2.10
C ALA A 19 -0.60 -8.42 1.35
N ILE A 20 -1.57 -7.54 1.07
CA ILE A 20 -2.78 -7.91 0.29
C ILE A 20 -2.39 -8.36 -1.12
N LEU A 21 -1.47 -7.65 -1.78
CA LEU A 21 -0.96 -8.04 -3.09
C LEU A 21 -0.16 -9.36 -3.03
N SER A 22 0.66 -9.58 -2.00
CA SER A 22 1.27 -10.90 -1.69
C SER A 22 0.25 -12.02 -1.66
N TRP A 23 -0.79 -11.85 -0.88
CA TRP A 23 -1.85 -12.84 -0.77
C TRP A 23 -2.63 -13.06 -2.09
N LEU A 24 -2.88 -11.99 -2.86
CA LEU A 24 -3.58 -12.07 -4.14
C LEU A 24 -2.77 -12.82 -5.22
N GLN A 25 -1.43 -12.69 -5.21
CA GLN A 25 -0.55 -13.49 -6.08
C GLN A 25 -0.53 -14.96 -5.67
N GLU A 26 -0.44 -15.24 -4.37
CA GLU A 26 -0.48 -16.61 -3.84
C GLU A 26 -1.80 -17.31 -4.23
N SER A 27 -2.89 -16.55 -4.30
CA SER A 27 -4.22 -17.02 -4.68
C SER A 27 -4.41 -17.26 -6.19
N GLN A 28 -3.33 -17.15 -7.00
CA GLN A 28 -3.33 -17.28 -8.47
C GLN A 28 -4.29 -16.35 -9.23
N PHE A 29 -4.83 -15.31 -8.57
CA PHE A 29 -5.70 -14.31 -9.19
C PHE A 29 -4.91 -13.32 -10.07
N LEU A 30 -3.59 -13.27 -9.89
CA LEU A 30 -2.65 -12.43 -10.62
C LEU A 30 -1.48 -13.30 -11.11
N SER A 31 -1.17 -13.27 -12.41
CA SER A 31 -0.06 -14.06 -12.97
C SER A 31 1.28 -13.74 -12.30
N ASN A 32 2.07 -14.77 -12.05
CA ASN A 32 3.33 -14.72 -11.28
C ASN A 32 4.44 -13.88 -11.98
N ASP A 33 4.27 -13.55 -13.26
CA ASP A 33 5.20 -12.72 -14.05
C ASP A 33 5.26 -11.24 -13.66
N LEU A 34 4.44 -10.79 -12.72
CA LEU A 34 4.38 -9.38 -12.34
C LEU A 34 5.49 -8.92 -11.36
N GLY A 35 6.47 -9.77 -11.05
CA GLY A 35 7.59 -9.56 -10.08
C GLY A 35 7.83 -8.10 -9.62
N PHE A 36 8.37 -7.24 -10.48
CA PHE A 36 8.65 -5.82 -10.17
C PHE A 36 7.41 -4.91 -10.23
N TYR A 37 6.53 -5.13 -11.20
CA TYR A 37 5.29 -4.36 -11.39
C TYR A 37 4.34 -4.48 -10.21
N LYS A 38 4.41 -5.58 -9.48
CA LYS A 38 3.60 -5.85 -8.30
C LYS A 38 3.94 -4.90 -7.14
N GLY A 39 5.23 -4.64 -6.93
CA GLY A 39 5.68 -3.64 -5.95
C GLY A 39 5.27 -2.23 -6.35
N LEU A 40 5.32 -1.91 -7.64
CA LEU A 40 4.88 -0.63 -8.17
C LEU A 40 3.37 -0.41 -8.00
N PHE A 41 2.56 -1.45 -8.26
CA PHE A 41 1.12 -1.44 -8.02
C PHE A 41 0.78 -1.32 -6.52
N ALA A 42 1.52 -2.02 -5.65
CA ALA A 42 1.40 -1.88 -4.20
C ALA A 42 1.69 -0.45 -3.73
N LEU A 43 2.68 0.19 -4.35
CA LEU A 43 3.06 1.55 -4.05
C LEU A 43 1.98 2.54 -4.49
N ILE A 44 1.47 2.41 -5.71
CA ILE A 44 0.39 3.25 -6.24
C ILE A 44 -0.90 3.09 -5.43
N LEU A 45 -1.31 1.85 -5.15
CA LEU A 45 -2.50 1.59 -4.31
C LEU A 45 -2.29 2.04 -2.86
N GLY A 46 -1.09 1.83 -2.30
CA GLY A 46 -0.74 2.28 -0.96
C GLY A 46 -0.72 3.81 -0.83
N ILE A 47 -0.27 4.53 -1.86
CA ILE A 47 -0.31 6.00 -1.93
C ILE A 47 -1.76 6.49 -2.04
N ILE A 48 -2.58 5.86 -2.89
CA ILE A 48 -4.02 6.18 -3.01
C ILE A 48 -4.73 5.96 -1.67
N LEU A 49 -4.44 4.84 -0.99
CA LEU A 49 -5.01 4.53 0.32
C LEU A 49 -4.55 5.52 1.40
N PHE A 50 -3.27 5.91 1.35
CA PHE A 50 -2.71 6.97 2.18
C PHE A 50 -3.26 8.37 1.84
N PHE A 51 -3.84 8.58 0.66
CA PHE A 51 -4.56 9.83 0.40
C PHE A 51 -5.99 9.76 0.94
N LEU A 52 -6.59 8.57 0.99
CA LEU A 52 -7.99 8.39 1.38
C LEU A 52 -8.20 8.31 2.90
N ILE A 53 -7.31 7.62 3.63
CA ILE A 53 -7.45 7.35 5.07
C ILE A 53 -6.98 8.52 5.95
N PRO A 54 -5.73 9.03 5.83
CA PRO A 54 -5.22 10.16 6.62
C PRO A 54 -5.97 11.47 6.34
N ASN A 55 -6.47 11.69 5.12
CA ASN A 55 -7.29 12.85 4.79
C ASN A 55 -8.62 12.89 5.58
N ARG A 56 -9.05 11.75 6.15
CA ARG A 56 -10.26 11.65 6.97
C ARG A 56 -10.01 11.66 8.48
N MET A 57 -8.79 11.39 8.94
CA MET A 57 -8.43 11.44 10.37
C MET A 57 -7.97 12.81 10.87
N SER A 58 -7.78 13.78 9.96
CA SER A 58 -7.44 15.17 10.30
C SER A 58 -8.66 16.10 10.25
N LYS A 59 -9.83 15.65 10.69
CA LYS A 59 -11.02 16.50 10.87
C LYS A 59 -11.63 16.29 12.24
#